data_AF-A0A1Z8Q2D1-F1
#
_entry.id   AF-A0A1Z8Q2D1-F1
#
_cell.length_a   1.000
_cell.length_b   1.000
_cell.length_c   1.000
_cell.angle_alpha   90.00
_cell.angle_beta   90.00
_cell.angle_gamma   90.00
#
_symmetry.space_group_name_H-M   'P 1'
#
loop_
_entity.id
_entity.type
_entity.pdbx_description
1 polymer ?
#
loop_
_entity_poly.entity_id
_entity_poly.type
_entity_poly.pdbx_seq_one_letter_code
_entity_poly.pdbx_strand_id
1 'polypeptide(L)'
;MALVTSILIGGINYTRTVQTTTDAAIDGLAGETRLIALKFKDGYDVMRNDASIVAYTPPINGLIRSMANGDIDPQDGSTTTLWRTRLETIFISIMSDRPHYTQMRYIGIADEGLELVRV
;
A
#
# COMPACT_ATOMS: atom_id res chain seq x y z
N MET A 1 33.11 -55.51 -13.92
CA MET A 1 31.96 -54.88 -14.61
C MET A 1 30.94 -54.30 -13.63
N ALA A 2 30.37 -55.09 -12.71
CA ALA A 2 29.33 -54.62 -11.77
C ALA A 2 29.73 -53.40 -10.91
N LEU A 3 30.97 -53.35 -10.38
CA LEU A 3 31.43 -52.22 -9.56
C LEU A 3 31.56 -50.91 -10.37
N VAL A 4 32.07 -50.99 -11.59
CA VAL A 4 32.23 -49.84 -12.49
C VAL A 4 30.87 -49.27 -12.88
N THR A 5 29.90 -50.15 -13.17
CA THR A 5 28.52 -49.74 -13.46
C THR A 5 27.83 -49.10 -12.26
N SER A 6 28.03 -49.62 -11.04
CA SER A 6 27.46 -49.02 -9.83
C SER A 6 28.01 -47.63 -9.53
N ILE A 7 29.31 -47.39 -9.76
CA ILE A 7 29.94 -46.08 -9.58
C ILE A 7 29.41 -45.07 -10.60
N LEU A 8 29.30 -45.48 -11.88
CA LEU A 8 28.75 -44.62 -12.93
C LEU A 8 27.29 -44.25 -12.66
N ILE A 9 26.46 -45.22 -12.28
CA ILE A 9 25.05 -45.00 -11.93
C ILE A 9 24.93 -44.12 -10.68
N GLY A 10 25.75 -44.35 -9.66
CA GLY A 10 25.79 -43.54 -8.44
C GLY A 10 26.16 -42.08 -8.72
N GLY A 11 27.17 -41.83 -9.55
CA GLY A 11 27.55 -40.48 -9.95
C GLY A 11 26.47 -39.75 -10.76
N ILE A 12 25.82 -40.46 -11.68
CA ILE A 12 24.68 -39.92 -12.46
C ILE A 12 23.48 -39.62 -11.55
N ASN A 13 23.15 -40.51 -10.61
CA ASN A 13 22.07 -40.28 -9.66
C ASN A 13 22.38 -39.14 -8.71
N TYR A 14 23.62 -39.04 -8.23
CA TYR A 14 24.03 -37.95 -7.36
C TYR A 14 23.85 -36.58 -8.02
N THR A 15 24.31 -36.44 -9.27
CA THR A 15 24.15 -35.18 -10.03
C THR A 15 22.68 -34.86 -10.33
N ARG A 16 21.86 -35.86 -10.69
CA ARG A 16 20.42 -35.70 -10.89
C ARG A 16 19.70 -35.25 -9.62
N THR A 17 19.98 -35.89 -8.49
CA THR A 17 19.37 -35.56 -7.19
C THR A 17 19.69 -34.14 -6.77
N VAL A 18 20.94 -33.70 -6.96
CA VAL A 18 21.34 -32.32 -6.65
C VAL A 18 20.58 -31.33 -7.53
N GLN A 19 20.52 -31.55 -8.86
CA GLN A 19 19.80 -30.68 -9.79
C GLN A 19 18.32 -30.55 -9.45
N THR A 20 17.61 -31.67 -9.24
CA THR A 20 16.17 -31.64 -8.92
C THR A 20 15.86 -30.96 -7.59
N THR A 21 16.77 -31.08 -6.61
CA THR A 21 16.60 -30.43 -5.29
C THR A 21 16.81 -28.92 -5.41
N THR A 22 17.80 -28.50 -6.20
CA THR A 22 18.06 -27.07 -6.47
C THR A 22 16.91 -26.44 -7.26
N ASP A 23 16.42 -27.09 -8.31
CA ASP A 23 15.31 -26.59 -9.12
C ASP A 23 14.03 -26.46 -8.27
N ALA A 24 13.71 -27.47 -7.45
CA ALA A 24 12.58 -27.40 -6.53
C ALA A 24 12.72 -26.29 -5.48
N ALA A 25 13.94 -26.02 -4.99
CA ALA A 25 14.20 -24.92 -4.07
C ALA A 25 14.04 -23.55 -4.75
N ILE A 26 14.48 -23.41 -6.01
CA ILE A 26 14.31 -22.19 -6.81
C ILE A 26 12.82 -21.94 -7.09
N ASP A 27 12.09 -22.97 -7.51
CA ASP A 27 10.65 -22.87 -7.79
C ASP A 27 9.85 -22.53 -6.52
N GLY A 28 10.21 -23.13 -5.38
CA GLY A 28 9.65 -22.79 -4.08
C GLY A 28 9.88 -21.32 -3.73
N LEU A 29 11.11 -20.85 -3.85
CA LEU A 29 11.47 -19.45 -3.58
C LEU A 29 10.77 -18.47 -4.52
N ALA A 30 10.65 -18.80 -5.81
CA ALA A 30 9.93 -17.99 -6.78
C ALA A 30 8.43 -17.93 -6.45
N GLY A 31 7.84 -19.04 -5.99
CA GLY A 31 6.47 -19.11 -5.49
C GLY A 31 6.25 -18.20 -4.27
N GLU A 32 7.13 -18.27 -3.27
CA GLU A 32 7.08 -17.39 -2.09
C GLU A 32 7.23 -15.92 -2.47
N THR A 33 8.19 -15.60 -3.34
CA THR A 33 8.40 -14.24 -3.85
C THR A 33 7.15 -13.70 -4.54
N ARG A 34 6.48 -14.54 -5.35
CA ARG A 34 5.23 -14.17 -6.01
C ARG A 34 4.11 -13.92 -5.01
N LEU A 35 3.99 -14.74 -3.96
CA LEU A 35 3.02 -14.51 -2.89
C LEU A 35 3.28 -13.21 -2.13
N ILE A 36 4.55 -12.90 -1.83
CA ILE A 36 4.93 -11.63 -1.21
C ILE A 36 4.56 -10.45 -2.12
N ALA A 37 4.87 -10.54 -3.42
CA ALA A 37 4.51 -9.52 -4.40
C ALA A 37 2.99 -9.29 -4.48
N LEU A 38 2.19 -10.37 -4.43
CA LEU A 38 0.73 -10.29 -4.38
C LEU A 38 0.23 -9.58 -3.12
N LYS A 39 0.80 -9.89 -1.95
CA LYS A 39 0.47 -9.19 -0.69
C LYS A 39 0.81 -7.71 -0.75
N PHE A 40 1.95 -7.36 -1.33
CA PHE A 40 2.33 -5.96 -1.55
C PHE A 40 1.35 -5.23 -2.47
N LYS A 41 0.98 -5.89 -3.58
CA LYS A 41 -0.01 -5.35 -4.52
C LYS A 41 -1.35 -5.11 -3.83
N ASP A 42 -1.84 -6.08 -3.08
CA ASP A 42 -3.10 -5.98 -2.34
C ASP A 42 -3.08 -4.82 -1.33
N GLY A 43 -2.01 -4.72 -0.53
CA GLY A 43 -1.82 -3.60 0.39
C GLY A 43 -1.80 -2.23 -0.30
N TYR A 44 -1.17 -2.12 -1.48
CA TYR A 44 -1.17 -0.90 -2.27
C TYR A 44 -2.55 -0.58 -2.86
N ASP A 45 -3.26 -1.60 -3.35
CA ASP A 45 -4.60 -1.44 -3.91
C ASP A 45 -5.60 -0.98 -2.82
N VAL A 46 -5.47 -1.48 -1.58
CA VAL A 46 -6.21 -0.99 -0.40
C VAL A 46 -5.87 0.47 -0.10
N MET A 47 -4.58 0.84 -0.05
CA MET A 47 -4.15 2.21 0.22
C MET A 47 -4.66 3.20 -0.84
N ARG A 48 -4.63 2.81 -2.11
CA ARG A 48 -5.19 3.59 -3.20
C ARG A 48 -6.70 3.76 -3.05
N ASN A 49 -7.41 2.69 -2.69
CA ASN A 49 -8.85 2.72 -2.49
C ASN A 49 -9.24 3.64 -1.31
N ASP A 50 -8.56 3.52 -0.18
CA ASP A 50 -8.79 4.38 0.99
C ASP A 50 -8.58 5.87 0.64
N ALA A 51 -7.49 6.20 -0.07
CA ALA A 51 -7.22 7.55 -0.56
C ALA A 51 -8.34 8.05 -1.51
N SER A 52 -8.84 7.18 -2.39
CA SER A 52 -9.94 7.52 -3.29
C SER A 52 -11.24 7.76 -2.53
N ILE A 53 -11.56 6.96 -1.52
CA ILE A 53 -12.77 7.13 -0.71
C ILE A 53 -12.73 8.48 -0.01
N VAL A 54 -11.62 8.80 0.64
CA VAL A 54 -11.40 10.09 1.30
C VAL A 54 -11.54 11.25 0.33
N ALA A 55 -10.98 11.13 -0.88
CA ALA A 55 -11.04 12.17 -1.90
C ALA A 55 -12.48 12.53 -2.30
N TYR A 56 -13.43 11.59 -2.18
CA TYR A 56 -14.85 11.82 -2.47
C TYR A 56 -15.67 12.27 -1.25
N THR A 57 -15.05 12.43 -0.08
CA THR A 57 -15.77 12.91 1.10
C THR A 57 -16.08 14.41 0.99
N PRO A 58 -17.21 14.88 1.55
CA PRO A 58 -17.58 16.30 1.52
C PRO A 58 -16.49 17.28 2.03
N PRO A 59 -15.67 16.95 3.06
CA PRO A 59 -14.65 17.85 3.56
C PRO A 59 -13.59 18.29 2.54
N ILE A 60 -13.27 17.47 1.54
CA ILE A 60 -12.30 17.85 0.49
C ILE A 60 -12.83 19.03 -0.31
N ASN A 61 -14.05 18.92 -0.81
CA ASN A 61 -14.68 20.02 -1.56
C ASN A 61 -15.02 21.21 -0.67
N GLY A 62 -15.40 20.97 0.59
CA GLY A 62 -15.65 22.02 1.57
C GLY A 62 -14.40 22.86 1.87
N LEU A 63 -13.24 22.22 2.05
CA LEU A 63 -11.93 22.88 2.19
C LEU A 63 -11.61 23.76 0.98
N ILE A 64 -11.71 23.19 -0.23
CA ILE A 64 -11.43 23.94 -1.47
C ILE A 64 -12.35 25.17 -1.59
N ARG A 65 -13.65 24.99 -1.35
CA ARG A 65 -14.62 26.10 -1.44
C ARG A 65 -14.40 27.17 -0.37
N SER A 66 -14.22 26.77 0.89
CA SER A 66 -14.03 27.73 1.99
C SER A 66 -12.74 28.53 1.83
N MET A 67 -11.63 27.89 1.46
CA MET A 67 -10.37 28.58 1.17
C MET A 67 -10.50 29.58 0.01
N ALA A 68 -11.30 29.27 -1.00
CA ALA A 68 -11.56 30.18 -2.12
C ALA A 68 -12.52 31.35 -1.78
N ASN A 69 -13.23 31.30 -0.65
CA ASN A 69 -14.30 32.23 -0.29
C ASN A 69 -14.08 32.89 1.09
N GLY A 70 -12.83 33.22 1.43
CA GLY A 70 -12.52 33.96 2.66
C GLY A 70 -12.73 33.15 3.93
N ASP A 71 -12.35 31.88 3.89
CA ASP A 71 -12.43 30.89 4.97
C ASP A 71 -13.83 30.45 5.40
N ILE A 72 -14.84 30.70 4.55
CA ILE A 72 -16.22 30.29 4.77
C ILE A 72 -16.74 29.60 3.52
N ASP A 73 -17.27 28.38 3.67
CA ASP A 73 -17.92 27.67 2.58
C ASP A 73 -19.27 28.32 2.25
N PRO A 74 -19.46 28.88 1.04
CA PRO A 74 -20.70 29.54 0.67
C PRO A 74 -21.89 28.58 0.56
N GLN A 75 -21.65 27.27 0.50
CA GLN A 75 -22.71 26.27 0.35
C GLN A 75 -23.44 25.97 1.66
N ASP A 76 -22.73 25.92 2.79
CA ASP A 76 -23.31 25.53 4.09
C ASP A 76 -22.91 26.44 5.26
N GLY A 77 -22.04 27.44 5.04
CA GLY A 77 -21.55 28.37 6.06
C GLY A 77 -20.46 27.80 6.96
N SER A 78 -19.98 26.58 6.73
CA SER A 78 -18.90 25.97 7.52
C SER A 78 -17.57 26.69 7.27
N THR A 79 -16.75 26.85 8.31
CA THR A 79 -15.43 27.49 8.18
C THR A 79 -14.38 26.52 7.62
N THR A 80 -13.28 27.03 7.05
CA THR A 80 -12.12 26.23 6.65
C THR A 80 -11.61 25.37 7.80
N THR A 81 -11.52 25.93 9.01
CA THR A 81 -11.10 25.21 10.22
C THR A 81 -12.03 24.05 10.55
N LEU A 82 -13.35 24.24 10.44
CA LEU A 82 -14.31 23.17 10.69
C LEU A 82 -14.15 22.04 9.66
N TRP A 83 -13.94 22.37 8.38
CA TRP A 83 -13.67 21.37 7.34
C TRP A 83 -12.37 20.62 7.58
N ARG A 84 -11.31 21.30 8.01
CA ARG A 84 -10.05 20.70 8.43
C ARG A 84 -10.26 19.68 9.56
N THR A 85 -10.93 20.06 10.64
CA THR A 85 -11.20 19.15 11.77
C THR A 85 -12.06 17.95 11.36
N ARG A 86 -13.04 18.13 10.47
CA ARG A 86 -13.83 17.02 9.92
C ARG A 86 -12.95 16.05 9.13
N LEU A 87 -12.03 16.56 8.32
CA LEU A 87 -11.10 15.72 7.55
C LEU A 87 -10.08 15.01 8.46
N GLU A 88 -9.56 15.67 9.49
CA GLU A 88 -8.72 15.06 10.53
C GLU A 88 -9.44 13.89 11.22
N THR A 89 -10.71 14.08 11.58
CA THR A 89 -11.52 13.03 12.22
C THR A 89 -11.66 11.80 11.31
N ILE A 90 -11.87 12.01 10.01
CA ILE A 90 -11.92 10.93 9.02
C ILE A 90 -10.56 10.22 8.94
N PHE A 91 -9.45 10.97 8.90
CA PHE A 91 -8.11 10.38 8.88
C PHE A 91 -7.84 9.54 10.12
N ILE A 92 -8.14 10.05 11.31
CA ILE A 92 -8.00 9.32 12.59
C ILE A 92 -8.83 8.03 12.56
N SER A 93 -10.07 8.08 12.07
CA SER A 93 -10.93 6.91 11.97
C SER A 93 -10.33 5.84 11.05
N ILE A 94 -9.84 6.24 9.87
CA ILE A 94 -9.22 5.30 8.92
C ILE A 94 -7.93 4.73 9.50
N MET A 95 -7.07 5.55 10.08
CA MET A 95 -5.81 5.09 10.70
C MET A 95 -6.05 4.16 11.89
N SER A 96 -7.16 4.34 12.62
CA SER A 96 -7.56 3.41 13.70
C SER A 96 -7.93 2.03 13.15
N ASP A 97 -8.57 1.97 11.98
CA ASP A 97 -8.91 0.71 11.29
C ASP A 97 -7.72 0.13 10.48
N ARG A 98 -6.74 0.97 10.16
CA ARG A 98 -5.54 0.65 9.36
C ARG A 98 -4.27 0.85 10.21
N PRO A 99 -3.94 -0.04 11.16
CA PRO A 99 -2.85 0.17 12.13
C PRO A 99 -1.45 0.27 11.50
N HIS A 100 -1.30 -0.08 10.21
CA HIS A 100 -0.06 0.05 9.46
C HIS A 100 0.10 1.43 8.80
N TYR A 101 -0.93 2.28 8.82
CA TYR A 101 -0.82 3.67 8.39
C TYR A 101 -0.16 4.48 9.48
N THR A 102 1.06 4.95 9.21
CA THR A 102 1.80 5.81 10.12
C THR A 102 1.39 7.27 10.00
N GLN A 103 0.78 7.65 8.89
CA GLN A 103 0.43 9.04 8.60
C GLN A 103 -0.62 9.15 7.49
N MET A 104 -1.52 10.13 7.61
CA MET A 104 -2.37 10.59 6.49
C MET A 104 -2.23 12.11 6.32
N ARG A 105 -2.12 12.55 5.06
CA ARG A 105 -1.89 13.96 4.72
C ARG A 105 -2.75 14.41 3.56
N TYR A 106 -3.27 15.63 3.68
CA TYR A 106 -3.85 16.37 2.56
C TYR A 106 -2.91 17.53 2.22
N ILE A 107 -2.38 17.51 1.00
CA ILE A 107 -1.33 18.42 0.54
C ILE A 107 -1.93 19.34 -0.54
N GLY A 108 -1.86 20.64 -0.30
CA GLY A 108 -2.32 21.66 -1.23
C GLY A 108 -1.30 21.90 -2.33
N ILE A 109 -1.60 21.48 -3.56
CA ILE A 109 -0.74 21.78 -4.72
C ILE A 109 -0.76 23.28 -5.02
N ALA A 110 -1.92 23.92 -4.90
CA ALA A 110 -2.07 25.36 -5.05
C ALA A 110 -1.37 26.14 -3.92
N ASP A 111 -1.18 25.51 -2.77
CA ASP A 111 -0.57 26.07 -1.56
C ASP A 111 0.94 25.75 -1.46
N GLU A 112 1.63 25.63 -2.60
CA GLU A 112 3.07 25.35 -2.68
C GLU A 112 3.53 24.06 -1.98
N GLY A 113 2.64 23.06 -1.88
CA GLY A 113 2.92 21.80 -1.20
C GLY A 113 2.72 21.86 0.32
N LEU A 114 2.00 22.87 0.82
CA LEU A 114 1.65 22.95 2.24
C LEU A 114 0.79 21.76 2.66
N GLU A 115 1.11 21.19 3.83
CA GLU A 115 0.29 20.19 4.50
C GLU A 115 -0.93 20.90 5.13
N LEU A 116 -2.06 20.85 4.42
CA LEU A 116 -3.32 21.43 4.88
C LEU A 116 -3.93 20.63 6.03
N VAL A 117 -3.77 19.30 5.98
CA VAL A 117 -4.19 18.38 7.05
C VAL A 117 -3.11 17.32 7.25
N ARG A 118 -2.82 17.00 8.51
CA ARG A 118 -1.86 15.96 8.89
C ARG A 118 -2.31 15.29 10.18
N VAL A 119 -2.38 13.96 10.14
CA VAL A 119 -2.59 13.07 11.29
C VAL A 119 -1.51 12.00 11.27
#